data_AF-A0A644VJL7-F1
#
_entry.id   AF-A0A644VJL7-F1
#
_cell.length_a   1.000
_cell.length_b   1.000
_cell.length_c   1.000
_cell.angle_alpha   90.00
_cell.angle_beta   90.00
_cell.angle_gamma   90.00
#
_symmetry.space_group_name_H-M   'P 1'
#
loop_
_entity.id
_entity.type
_entity.pdbx_description
1 polymer ?
#
loop_
_entity_poly.entity_id
_entity_poly.type
_entity_poly.pdbx_seq_one_letter_code
_entity_poly.pdbx_strand_id
1 'polypeptide(L)'
;MASEFMNILTIILLILIIFSLTFLIYRKFSKKDQNKQNNESSYQKLKNNPPALINSLFANGISRKVGEINIDSFYLTLLDLINKNYVSIKLITKKDKKHGEKNTLGIFESGKDNSKSGLNSYKTLDKIILKINNHSTKNLHPFEKNILRCIHSLESNGNIDLLNIKKAISKRLKVNTFQKNYDAWMKNFHEEYFKSSEIKYFDNKFAEIFKVYGLALIIIFIFTSILSYLETSYLNIILSFFIAIIGIYLLVIPYKNLVNWTKEGKELKTEYELFKNYYNNELKTSNNSKEFLEEGIKQLPYLVGVGISKATLVNNFSESKDTTDTYLFLKYNTDSLIKEIVKEFLAADGSFDPKYYNNSGNFVPGFGL
;
A
#
# COMPACT_ATOMS: atom_id res chain seq x y z
N MET A 1 -0.96 49.71 24.83
CA MET A 1 -1.97 48.67 24.60
C MET A 1 -1.76 47.90 23.29
N ALA A 2 -1.90 48.50 22.09
CA ALA A 2 -1.68 47.78 20.82
C ALA A 2 -0.23 47.25 20.66
N SER A 3 0.77 48.06 21.02
CA SER A 3 2.19 47.65 21.00
C SER A 3 2.51 46.53 22.00
N GLU A 4 1.96 46.59 23.21
CA GLU A 4 2.13 45.55 24.24
C GLU A 4 1.48 44.23 23.81
N PHE A 5 0.28 44.29 23.23
CA PHE A 5 -0.40 43.13 22.67
C PHE A 5 0.44 42.47 21.56
N MET A 6 0.99 43.26 20.65
CA MET A 6 1.85 42.73 19.58
C MET A 6 3.14 42.11 20.10
N ASN A 7 3.73 42.66 21.17
CA ASN A 7 4.90 42.07 21.83
C ASN A 7 4.57 40.72 22.50
N ILE A 8 3.43 40.61 23.15
CA ILE A 8 2.96 39.33 23.74
C ILE A 8 2.76 38.30 22.61
N LEU A 9 2.12 38.70 21.50
CA LEU A 9 1.95 37.83 20.34
C LEU A 9 3.30 37.34 19.79
N THR A 10 4.29 38.24 19.65
CA THR A 10 5.65 37.89 19.24
C THR A 10 6.25 36.79 20.12
N ILE A 11 6.15 36.95 21.44
CA ILE A 11 6.68 35.99 22.42
C ILE A 11 6.01 34.63 22.26
N ILE A 12 4.68 34.61 22.11
CA ILE A 12 3.91 33.36 21.90
C ILE A 12 4.37 32.66 20.62
N LEU A 13 4.52 33.40 19.51
CA LEU A 13 4.98 32.84 18.24
C LEU A 13 6.38 32.23 18.36
N LEU A 14 7.31 32.92 19.06
CA LEU A 14 8.66 32.41 19.31
C LEU A 14 8.65 31.12 20.15
N ILE A 15 7.83 31.07 21.21
CA ILE A 15 7.71 29.87 22.04
C ILE A 15 7.21 28.68 21.21
N LEU A 16 6.20 28.89 20.35
CA LEU A 16 5.66 27.84 19.48
C LEU A 16 6.71 27.32 18.49
N ILE A 17 7.53 28.21 17.93
CA ILE A 17 8.63 27.84 17.01
C ILE A 17 9.70 27.03 17.77
N ILE A 18 10.15 27.50 18.94
CA ILE A 18 11.19 26.83 19.74
C ILE A 18 10.71 25.44 20.19
N PHE A 19 9.48 25.33 20.67
CA PHE A 19 8.89 24.06 21.07
C PHE A 19 8.86 23.07 19.90
N SER A 20 8.43 23.54 18.72
CA SER A 20 8.35 22.71 17.52
C SER A 20 9.73 22.27 17.02
N LEU A 21 10.74 23.16 17.05
CA LEU A 21 12.11 22.84 16.65
C LEU A 21 12.79 21.83 17.59
N THR A 22 12.68 22.04 18.91
CA THR A 22 13.23 21.13 19.92
C THR A 22 12.70 19.72 19.71
N PHE A 23 11.42 19.62 19.39
CA PHE A 23 10.75 18.36 19.09
C PHE A 23 11.28 17.68 17.82
N LEU A 24 11.43 18.43 16.72
CA LEU A 24 11.98 17.91 15.46
C LEU A 24 13.41 17.36 15.64
N ILE A 25 14.19 18.01 16.50
CA ILE A 25 15.55 17.57 16.85
C ILE A 25 15.52 16.26 17.63
N TYR A 26 14.71 16.17 18.70
CA TYR A 26 14.58 14.94 19.51
C TYR A 26 14.32 13.70 18.65
N ARG A 27 13.41 13.82 17.69
CA ARG A 27 13.06 12.76 16.75
C ARG A 27 14.21 12.35 15.83
N LYS A 28 15.02 13.30 15.35
CA LYS A 28 16.17 12.99 14.49
C LYS A 28 17.19 12.13 15.25
N PHE A 29 17.38 12.37 16.55
CA PHE A 29 18.29 11.60 17.41
C PHE A 29 17.74 10.21 17.74
N SER A 30 16.44 10.08 18.06
CA SER A 30 15.81 8.78 18.36
C SER A 30 15.87 7.76 17.20
N LYS A 31 16.10 8.22 15.95
CA LYS A 31 16.23 7.35 14.77
C LYS A 31 17.62 6.72 14.59
N LYS A 32 18.64 7.17 15.31
CA LYS A 32 20.04 6.80 15.01
C LYS A 32 20.48 5.43 15.57
N ASP A 33 19.73 4.82 16.48
CA ASP A 33 20.13 3.60 17.21
C ASP A 33 19.84 2.27 16.49
N GLN A 34 19.80 2.25 15.15
CA GLN A 34 19.59 1.00 14.41
C GLN A 34 20.94 0.29 14.16
N ASN A 35 21.29 -0.63 15.07
CA ASN A 35 22.45 -1.50 14.94
C ASN A 35 22.40 -2.35 13.66
N LYS A 36 23.56 -2.52 13.01
CA LYS A 36 23.75 -3.39 11.85
C LYS A 36 23.52 -4.85 12.26
N GLN A 37 22.45 -5.46 11.74
CA GLN A 37 22.17 -6.89 11.85
C GLN A 37 22.43 -7.56 10.50
N ASN A 38 22.86 -8.84 10.50
CA ASN A 38 23.22 -9.58 9.30
C ASN A 38 22.00 -9.83 8.37
N ASN A 39 22.23 -9.70 7.05
CA ASN A 39 21.20 -9.66 6.01
C ASN A 39 20.47 -11.01 5.80
N GLU A 40 21.15 -12.14 5.94
CA GLU A 40 20.60 -13.47 5.59
C GLU A 40 19.58 -14.00 6.62
N SER A 41 19.78 -13.74 7.92
CA SER A 41 18.83 -14.15 8.97
C SER A 41 17.53 -13.33 8.95
N SER A 42 17.63 -12.06 8.52
CA SER A 42 16.51 -11.11 8.46
C SER A 42 15.48 -11.49 7.40
N TYR A 43 15.91 -12.18 6.35
CA TYR A 43 15.08 -12.65 5.25
C TYR A 43 14.09 -13.75 5.67
N GLN A 44 14.54 -14.74 6.46
CA GLN A 44 13.70 -15.88 6.84
C GLN A 44 12.57 -15.48 7.79
N LYS A 45 12.77 -14.45 8.62
CA LYS A 45 11.74 -13.94 9.52
C LYS A 45 10.68 -13.10 8.81
N LEU A 46 11.03 -12.37 7.75
CA LEU A 46 10.06 -11.64 6.93
C LEU A 46 9.04 -12.59 6.29
N LYS A 47 9.46 -13.79 5.87
CA LYS A 47 8.59 -14.84 5.27
C LYS A 47 7.47 -15.33 6.20
N ASN A 48 7.60 -15.15 7.51
CA ASN A 48 6.58 -15.57 8.47
C ASN A 48 5.41 -14.59 8.55
N ASN A 49 5.51 -13.42 7.91
CA ASN A 49 4.50 -12.37 7.92
C ASN A 49 3.92 -12.20 6.52
N PRO A 50 2.59 -12.12 6.32
CA PRO A 50 2.02 -12.00 4.98
C PRO A 50 2.42 -10.67 4.32
N PRO A 51 2.60 -10.63 2.98
CA PRO A 51 2.95 -9.38 2.27
C PRO A 51 1.98 -8.22 2.52
N ALA A 52 0.70 -8.54 2.75
CA ALA A 52 -0.33 -7.56 3.11
C ALA A 52 -0.04 -6.88 4.46
N LEU A 53 0.55 -7.58 5.43
CA LEU A 53 0.94 -7.01 6.73
C LEU A 53 2.09 -6.03 6.52
N ILE A 54 3.12 -6.45 5.77
CA ILE A 54 4.28 -5.62 5.44
C ILE A 54 3.85 -4.31 4.76
N ASN A 55 2.93 -4.39 3.80
CA ASN A 55 2.34 -3.21 3.17
C ASN A 55 1.56 -2.34 4.16
N SER A 56 0.72 -2.94 5.02
CA SER A 56 -0.04 -2.16 6.01
C SER A 56 0.85 -1.42 7.01
N LEU A 57 2.03 -1.94 7.33
CA LEU A 57 2.97 -1.34 8.28
C LEU A 57 3.89 -0.29 7.63
N PHE A 58 4.42 -0.57 6.44
CA PHE A 58 5.59 0.18 5.92
C PHE A 58 5.36 0.91 4.60
N ALA A 59 4.19 0.74 3.98
CA ALA A 59 3.93 1.34 2.69
C ALA A 59 4.09 2.87 2.69
N ASN A 60 4.37 3.38 1.50
CA ASN A 60 4.58 4.80 1.28
C ASN A 60 3.24 5.53 1.17
N GLY A 61 3.18 6.71 1.76
CA GLY A 61 2.00 7.58 1.71
C GLY A 61 2.06 8.63 2.80
N ILE A 62 1.76 9.89 2.47
CA ILE A 62 1.75 10.99 3.45
C ILE A 62 0.57 10.82 4.42
N SER A 63 -0.60 10.49 3.87
CA SER A 63 -1.86 10.30 4.59
C SER A 63 -2.09 8.87 5.09
N ARG A 64 -1.30 7.89 4.62
CA ARG A 64 -1.49 6.48 4.95
C ARG A 64 -1.11 6.22 6.41
N LYS A 65 -2.06 5.79 7.22
CA LYS A 65 -1.81 5.44 8.63
C LYS A 65 -1.07 4.09 8.70
N VAL A 66 -0.23 3.92 9.71
CA VAL A 66 0.41 2.61 9.95
C VAL A 66 -0.63 1.64 10.46
N GLY A 67 -0.61 0.41 9.93
CA GLY A 67 -1.61 -0.62 10.20
C GLY A 67 -2.90 -0.46 9.39
N GLU A 68 -2.97 0.53 8.49
CA GLU A 68 -4.12 0.72 7.61
C GLU A 68 -4.16 -0.39 6.56
N ILE A 69 -5.25 -1.17 6.62
CA ILE A 69 -5.57 -2.23 5.67
C ILE A 69 -6.39 -1.60 4.53
N ASN A 70 -5.99 -1.83 3.28
CA ASN A 70 -6.63 -1.24 2.12
C ASN A 70 -6.72 -2.20 0.92
N ILE A 71 -7.19 -1.69 -0.22
CA ILE A 71 -7.25 -2.44 -1.48
C ILE A 71 -5.84 -2.93 -1.90
N ASP A 72 -4.76 -2.21 -1.58
CA ASP A 72 -3.40 -2.73 -1.84
C ASP A 72 -3.10 -3.97 -0.98
N SER A 73 -3.50 -3.97 0.29
CA SER A 73 -3.38 -5.14 1.16
C SER A 73 -4.23 -6.30 0.66
N PHE A 74 -5.47 -6.04 0.19
CA PHE A 74 -6.32 -7.06 -0.44
C PHE A 74 -5.63 -7.68 -1.66
N TYR A 75 -5.12 -6.82 -2.55
CA TYR A 75 -4.39 -7.24 -3.74
C TYR A 75 -3.15 -8.07 -3.40
N LEU A 76 -2.39 -7.68 -2.37
CA LEU A 76 -1.21 -8.43 -1.93
C LEU A 76 -1.56 -9.79 -1.34
N THR A 77 -2.67 -9.91 -0.61
CA THR A 77 -3.17 -11.23 -0.18
C THR A 77 -3.55 -12.09 -1.37
N LEU A 78 -4.24 -11.52 -2.37
CA LEU A 78 -4.56 -12.24 -3.61
C LEU A 78 -3.29 -12.67 -4.37
N LEU A 79 -2.31 -11.77 -4.49
CA LEU A 79 -1.05 -12.03 -5.17
C LEU A 79 -0.25 -13.14 -4.47
N ASP A 80 -0.27 -13.17 -3.14
CA ASP A 80 0.33 -14.25 -2.35
C ASP A 80 -0.41 -15.58 -2.52
N LEU A 81 -1.74 -15.57 -2.62
CA LEU A 81 -2.54 -16.77 -2.93
C LEU A 81 -2.29 -17.32 -4.33
N ILE A 82 -2.09 -16.45 -5.32
CA ILE A 82 -1.64 -16.83 -6.67
C ILE A 82 -0.26 -17.48 -6.58
N ASN A 83 0.66 -16.87 -5.84
CA ASN A 83 2.02 -17.36 -5.67
C ASN A 83 2.09 -18.73 -4.95
N LYS A 84 1.14 -18.97 -4.04
CA LYS A 84 0.93 -20.25 -3.35
C LYS A 84 0.11 -21.27 -4.16
N ASN A 85 -0.22 -20.97 -5.43
CA ASN A 85 -1.01 -21.81 -6.35
C ASN A 85 -2.46 -22.10 -5.90
N TYR A 86 -3.07 -21.27 -5.05
CA TYR A 86 -4.51 -21.39 -4.74
C TYR A 86 -5.39 -20.80 -5.85
N VAL A 87 -4.85 -19.87 -6.63
CA VAL A 87 -5.51 -19.23 -7.77
C VAL A 87 -4.59 -19.31 -8.97
N SER A 88 -5.07 -19.89 -10.07
CA SER A 88 -4.36 -19.92 -11.35
C SER A 88 -4.90 -18.89 -12.32
N ILE A 89 -4.03 -18.43 -13.21
CA ILE A 89 -4.35 -17.39 -14.19
C ILE A 89 -4.22 -17.95 -15.60
N LYS A 90 -5.25 -17.72 -16.42
CA LYS A 90 -5.20 -17.98 -17.86
C LYS A 90 -5.43 -16.68 -18.62
N LEU A 91 -4.44 -16.30 -19.43
CA LEU A 91 -4.47 -15.12 -20.29
C LEU A 91 -4.78 -15.55 -21.72
N ILE A 92 -5.71 -14.86 -22.38
CA ILE A 92 -6.07 -15.10 -23.78
C ILE A 92 -5.87 -13.78 -24.54
N THR A 93 -5.11 -13.82 -25.63
CA THR A 93 -4.80 -12.61 -26.41
C THR A 93 -5.78 -12.44 -27.58
N LYS A 94 -5.91 -11.20 -28.08
CA LYS A 94 -6.76 -10.91 -29.24
C LYS A 94 -6.28 -11.57 -30.53
N LYS A 95 -5.00 -11.96 -30.62
CA LYS A 95 -4.42 -12.61 -31.82
C LYS A 95 -4.79 -14.10 -31.93
N ASP A 96 -5.13 -14.76 -30.82
CA ASP A 96 -5.45 -16.19 -30.76
C ASP A 96 -6.78 -16.55 -31.42
N LYS A 97 -7.60 -15.57 -31.84
CA LYS A 97 -8.89 -15.80 -32.51
C LYS A 97 -8.79 -16.09 -34.02
N LYS A 98 -7.63 -15.91 -34.66
CA LYS A 98 -7.48 -16.11 -36.13
C LYS A 98 -6.95 -17.48 -36.56
N HIS A 99 -6.48 -18.32 -35.64
CA HIS A 99 -6.20 -19.73 -35.92
C HIS A 99 -6.87 -20.58 -34.86
N GLY A 100 -7.67 -21.56 -35.30
CA GLY A 100 -8.43 -22.45 -34.44
C GLY A 100 -7.59 -23.08 -33.33
N GLU A 101 -8.29 -23.38 -32.23
CA GLU A 101 -7.81 -24.02 -30.99
C GLU A 101 -6.43 -24.69 -31.11
N LYS A 102 -5.39 -23.92 -30.82
CA LYS A 102 -4.17 -24.46 -30.25
C LYS A 102 -4.02 -23.88 -28.86
N ASN A 103 -4.20 -24.74 -27.86
CA ASN A 103 -3.79 -24.50 -26.49
C ASN A 103 -2.26 -24.35 -26.47
N THR A 104 -1.76 -23.14 -26.69
CA THR A 104 -0.37 -22.80 -26.41
C THR A 104 -0.35 -21.78 -25.29
N LEU A 105 0.22 -22.16 -24.14
CA LEU A 105 0.92 -21.22 -23.27
C LEU A 105 1.87 -20.45 -24.17
N GLY A 106 1.50 -19.23 -24.56
CA GLY A 106 2.32 -18.38 -25.40
C GLY A 106 3.54 -17.91 -24.62
N ILE A 107 4.59 -18.72 -24.62
CA ILE A 107 5.97 -18.27 -24.38
C ILE A 107 6.25 -17.28 -25.53
N PHE A 108 6.31 -15.99 -25.20
CA PHE A 108 6.70 -14.98 -26.18
C PHE A 108 8.22 -14.99 -26.36
N GLU A 109 8.66 -15.25 -27.58
CA GLU A 109 10.02 -14.93 -28.03
C GLU A 109 10.25 -13.41 -28.03
N SER A 110 11.50 -13.07 -27.69
CA SER A 110 12.06 -11.73 -27.67
C SER A 110 12.01 -11.09 -29.08
N GLY A 111 11.05 -10.21 -29.30
CA GLY A 111 11.04 -9.29 -30.43
C GLY A 111 11.77 -8.00 -30.06
N LYS A 112 12.83 -7.69 -30.81
CA LYS A 112 13.57 -6.42 -30.78
C LYS A 112 12.63 -5.24 -31.10
N ASP A 113 11.99 -4.67 -30.08
CA ASP A 113 11.44 -3.33 -30.16
C ASP A 113 12.02 -2.49 -29.03
N ASN A 114 13.02 -1.69 -29.38
CA ASN A 114 13.71 -0.73 -28.51
C ASN A 114 12.84 0.51 -28.24
N SER A 115 11.61 0.32 -27.75
CA SER A 115 10.75 1.40 -27.27
C SER A 115 10.47 1.23 -25.78
N LYS A 116 10.76 2.29 -25.04
CA LYS A 116 10.67 2.40 -23.58
C LYS A 116 9.29 1.98 -23.07
N SER A 117 9.28 1.23 -21.95
CA SER A 117 8.14 0.86 -21.07
C SER A 117 7.54 -0.55 -21.28
N GLY A 118 8.24 -1.57 -20.76
CA GLY A 118 7.80 -2.97 -20.65
C GLY A 118 6.65 -3.24 -19.67
N LEU A 119 5.49 -2.59 -19.87
CA LEU A 119 4.24 -2.91 -19.20
C LEU A 119 3.15 -3.13 -20.26
N ASN A 120 2.95 -4.39 -20.66
CA ASN A 120 1.94 -4.72 -21.64
C ASN A 120 0.56 -4.60 -20.99
N SER A 121 -0.14 -3.50 -21.24
CA SER A 121 -1.46 -3.25 -20.65
C SER A 121 -2.43 -4.40 -20.92
N TYR A 122 -3.19 -4.82 -19.90
CA TYR A 122 -4.30 -5.79 -20.03
C TYR A 122 -5.29 -5.45 -21.15
N LYS A 123 -5.32 -4.19 -21.62
CA LYS A 123 -6.09 -3.74 -22.80
C LYS A 123 -5.77 -4.50 -24.09
N THR A 124 -4.60 -5.13 -24.17
CA THR A 124 -4.17 -5.97 -25.31
C THR A 124 -4.71 -7.40 -25.24
N LEU A 125 -5.22 -7.82 -24.07
CA LEU A 125 -5.80 -9.14 -23.85
C LEU A 125 -7.28 -9.17 -24.24
N ASP A 126 -7.75 -10.36 -24.62
CA ASP A 126 -9.16 -10.66 -24.88
C ASP A 126 -9.87 -11.15 -23.62
N LYS A 127 -9.19 -12.00 -22.81
CA LYS A 127 -9.70 -12.49 -21.53
C LYS A 127 -8.59 -12.66 -20.50
N ILE A 128 -8.94 -12.41 -19.23
CA ILE A 128 -8.12 -12.76 -18.06
C ILE A 128 -8.98 -13.62 -17.16
N ILE A 129 -8.72 -14.92 -17.16
CA ILE A 129 -9.51 -15.90 -16.43
C ILE A 129 -8.77 -16.26 -15.14
N LEU A 130 -9.42 -16.06 -14.00
CA LEU A 130 -8.99 -16.64 -12.73
C LEU A 130 -9.71 -17.96 -12.51
N LYS A 131 -8.95 -18.96 -12.02
CA LYS A 131 -9.48 -20.25 -11.60
C LYS A 131 -9.03 -20.54 -10.18
N ILE A 132 -9.98 -20.81 -9.29
CA ILE A 132 -9.67 -21.29 -7.94
C ILE A 132 -9.30 -22.76 -8.07
N ASN A 133 -8.11 -23.13 -7.58
CA ASN A 133 -7.63 -24.49 -7.66
C ASN A 133 -8.25 -25.36 -6.56
N ASN A 134 -8.46 -26.64 -6.86
CA ASN A 134 -9.10 -27.59 -5.95
C ASN A 134 -8.11 -28.11 -4.89
N HIS A 135 -7.44 -27.20 -4.19
CA HIS A 135 -6.52 -27.51 -3.10
C HIS A 135 -7.24 -27.45 -1.75
N SER A 136 -6.75 -28.24 -0.80
CA SER A 136 -7.19 -28.16 0.59
C SER A 136 -6.93 -26.76 1.14
N THR A 137 -7.99 -26.03 1.47
CA THR A 137 -7.90 -24.71 2.11
C THR A 137 -7.71 -24.81 3.62
N LYS A 138 -7.41 -26.01 4.18
CA LYS A 138 -7.32 -26.21 5.63
C LYS A 138 -6.24 -25.31 6.26
N ASN A 139 -5.10 -25.19 5.59
CA ASN A 139 -3.93 -24.45 6.08
C ASN A 139 -4.01 -22.94 5.83
N LEU A 140 -5.06 -22.45 5.15
CA LEU A 140 -5.25 -21.02 4.93
C LEU A 140 -5.79 -20.33 6.17
N HIS A 141 -5.26 -19.15 6.43
CA HIS A 141 -5.77 -18.24 7.45
C HIS A 141 -7.22 -17.83 7.14
N PRO A 142 -8.01 -17.43 8.15
CA PRO A 142 -9.38 -16.99 7.93
C PRO A 142 -9.48 -15.86 6.89
N PHE A 143 -8.61 -14.86 6.97
CA PHE A 143 -8.61 -13.75 6.01
C PHE A 143 -8.26 -14.20 4.58
N GLU A 144 -7.34 -15.15 4.39
CA GLU A 144 -7.00 -15.70 3.08
C GLU A 144 -8.22 -16.42 2.46
N LYS A 145 -8.96 -17.18 3.26
CA LYS A 145 -10.22 -17.83 2.82
C LYS A 145 -11.27 -16.80 2.39
N ASN A 146 -11.32 -15.64 3.05
CA ASN A 146 -12.23 -14.56 2.66
C ASN A 146 -11.88 -14.00 1.27
N ILE A 147 -10.60 -13.84 0.93
CA ILE A 147 -10.19 -13.44 -0.43
C ILE A 147 -10.67 -14.44 -1.49
N LEU A 148 -10.49 -15.74 -1.23
CA LEU A 148 -10.98 -16.78 -2.15
C LEU A 148 -12.50 -16.71 -2.33
N ARG A 149 -13.26 -16.42 -1.27
CA ARG A 149 -14.72 -16.21 -1.34
C ARG A 149 -15.09 -14.94 -2.11
N CYS A 150 -14.33 -13.84 -1.95
CA CYS A 150 -14.50 -12.65 -2.77
C CYS A 150 -14.31 -12.99 -4.25
N ILE A 151 -13.21 -13.64 -4.61
CA ILE A 151 -12.89 -14.06 -5.97
C ILE A 151 -13.98 -15.00 -6.53
N HIS A 152 -14.44 -15.98 -5.75
CA HIS A 152 -15.51 -16.89 -6.13
C HIS A 152 -16.84 -16.17 -6.39
N SER A 153 -17.16 -15.09 -5.66
CA SER A 153 -18.39 -14.32 -5.92
C SER A 153 -18.42 -13.64 -7.29
N LEU A 154 -17.24 -13.44 -7.90
CA LEU A 154 -17.09 -12.89 -9.24
C LEU A 154 -17.43 -13.92 -10.34
N GLU A 155 -17.43 -15.21 -9.99
CA GLU A 155 -17.55 -16.31 -10.94
C GLU A 155 -18.89 -16.32 -11.66
N SER A 156 -18.86 -16.36 -12.99
CA SER A 156 -20.06 -16.49 -13.82
C SER A 156 -19.86 -17.64 -14.79
N ASN A 157 -20.71 -18.67 -14.71
CA ASN A 157 -20.65 -19.87 -15.56
C ASN A 157 -19.31 -20.62 -15.47
N GLY A 158 -18.81 -20.88 -14.25
CA GLY A 158 -17.60 -21.69 -14.05
C GLY A 158 -16.27 -20.94 -14.20
N ASN A 159 -16.29 -19.67 -14.62
CA ASN A 159 -15.09 -18.87 -14.90
C ASN A 159 -15.20 -17.46 -14.32
N ILE A 160 -14.04 -16.92 -13.92
CA ILE A 160 -13.91 -15.54 -13.44
C ILE A 160 -13.16 -14.75 -14.50
N ASP A 161 -13.88 -14.16 -15.44
CA ASP A 161 -13.31 -13.29 -16.48
C ASP A 161 -13.24 -11.85 -15.98
N LEU A 162 -12.04 -11.40 -15.59
CA LEU A 162 -11.83 -10.08 -15.01
C LEU A 162 -12.17 -8.93 -15.98
N LEU A 163 -12.09 -9.15 -17.29
CA LEU A 163 -12.40 -8.12 -18.29
C LEU A 163 -13.92 -7.98 -18.53
N ASN A 164 -14.71 -8.98 -18.18
CA ASN A 164 -16.16 -9.04 -18.42
C ASN A 164 -16.98 -9.03 -17.12
N ILE A 165 -16.45 -8.44 -16.05
CA ILE A 165 -17.03 -8.53 -14.71
C ILE A 165 -18.32 -7.73 -14.52
N LYS A 166 -18.65 -6.83 -15.44
CA LYS A 166 -19.89 -6.02 -15.39
C LYS A 166 -21.15 -6.86 -15.23
N LYS A 167 -21.17 -8.08 -15.80
CA LYS A 167 -22.27 -9.04 -15.63
C LYS A 167 -22.40 -9.59 -14.19
N ALA A 168 -21.30 -9.63 -13.45
CA ALA A 168 -21.32 -10.00 -12.03
C ALA A 168 -21.79 -8.83 -11.16
N ILE A 169 -21.34 -7.61 -11.48
CA ILE A 169 -21.76 -6.37 -10.78
C ILE A 169 -23.26 -6.11 -10.92
N SER A 170 -23.84 -6.38 -12.10
CA SER A 170 -25.27 -6.20 -12.32
C SER A 170 -26.16 -7.11 -11.44
N LYS A 171 -25.59 -8.09 -10.74
CA LYS A 171 -26.31 -8.99 -9.84
C LYS A 171 -26.08 -8.57 -8.39
N ARG A 172 -27.07 -7.91 -7.78
CA ARG A 172 -27.04 -7.44 -6.38
C ARG A 172 -26.60 -8.51 -5.37
N LEU A 173 -27.04 -9.76 -5.54
CA LEU A 173 -26.62 -10.87 -4.65
C LEU A 173 -25.11 -11.11 -4.67
N LYS A 174 -24.47 -10.99 -5.83
CA LYS A 174 -23.01 -11.15 -5.96
C LYS A 174 -22.27 -9.99 -5.32
N VAL A 175 -22.76 -8.76 -5.53
CA VAL A 175 -22.23 -7.55 -4.89
C VAL A 175 -22.24 -7.68 -3.37
N ASN A 176 -23.41 -7.98 -2.79
CA ASN A 176 -23.55 -8.15 -1.34
C ASN A 176 -22.66 -9.27 -0.79
N THR A 177 -22.52 -10.37 -1.54
CA THR A 177 -21.65 -11.49 -1.17
C THR A 177 -20.18 -11.07 -1.18
N PHE A 178 -19.75 -10.31 -2.19
CA PHE A 178 -18.40 -9.77 -2.27
C PHE A 178 -18.10 -8.84 -1.09
N GLN A 179 -18.95 -7.85 -0.85
CA GLN A 179 -18.81 -6.87 0.23
C GLN A 179 -18.73 -7.54 1.60
N LYS A 180 -19.66 -8.45 1.90
CA LYS A 180 -19.64 -9.23 3.15
C LYS A 180 -18.33 -10.00 3.34
N ASN A 181 -17.80 -10.59 2.28
CA ASN A 181 -16.52 -11.31 2.35
C ASN A 181 -15.33 -10.36 2.47
N TYR A 182 -15.39 -9.17 1.85
CA TYR A 182 -14.39 -8.12 1.97
C TYR A 182 -14.31 -7.56 3.40
N ASP A 183 -15.46 -7.25 4.01
CA ASP A 183 -15.53 -6.79 5.39
C ASP A 183 -15.03 -7.87 6.36
N ALA A 184 -15.42 -9.13 6.13
CA ALA A 184 -14.93 -10.26 6.91
C ALA A 184 -13.42 -10.48 6.73
N TRP A 185 -12.87 -10.28 5.52
CA TRP A 185 -11.42 -10.30 5.28
C TRP A 185 -10.73 -9.22 6.12
N MET A 186 -11.19 -7.97 6.02
CA MET A 186 -10.59 -6.84 6.72
C MET A 186 -10.66 -7.03 8.23
N LYS A 187 -11.82 -7.48 8.75
CA LYS A 187 -11.99 -7.84 10.15
C LYS A 187 -11.02 -8.93 10.55
N ASN A 188 -11.06 -10.11 9.93
CA ASN A 188 -10.21 -11.24 10.30
C ASN A 188 -8.71 -10.92 10.24
N PHE A 189 -8.28 -10.16 9.22
CA PHE A 189 -6.90 -9.69 9.10
C PHE A 189 -6.54 -8.78 10.29
N HIS A 190 -7.43 -7.85 10.63
CA HIS A 190 -7.23 -6.97 11.77
C HIS A 190 -7.24 -7.73 13.10
N GLU A 191 -8.12 -8.71 13.24
CA GLU A 191 -8.19 -9.55 14.43
C GLU A 191 -6.90 -10.33 14.67
N GLU A 192 -6.30 -10.84 13.60
CA GLU A 192 -5.10 -11.66 13.67
C GLU A 192 -3.83 -10.84 13.97
N TYR A 193 -3.69 -9.65 13.36
CA TYR A 193 -2.44 -8.88 13.44
C TYR A 193 -2.51 -7.63 14.33
N PHE A 194 -3.71 -7.15 14.69
CA PHE A 194 -3.89 -5.88 15.38
C PHE A 194 -4.81 -5.92 16.63
N LYS A 195 -5.62 -6.97 16.86
CA LYS A 195 -6.63 -7.01 17.96
C LYS A 195 -6.11 -7.46 19.32
N SER A 196 -4.99 -8.19 19.41
CA SER A 196 -4.43 -8.56 20.72
C SER A 196 -3.70 -7.35 21.33
N SER A 197 -4.41 -6.55 22.14
CA SER A 197 -3.92 -5.44 22.98
C SER A 197 -2.92 -4.51 22.29
N GLU A 198 -3.39 -3.32 21.93
CA GLU A 198 -2.64 -2.20 21.36
C GLU A 198 -1.13 -2.29 21.61
N ILE A 199 -0.35 -2.13 20.54
CA ILE A 199 1.11 -1.97 20.52
C ILE A 199 1.91 -3.29 20.32
N LYS A 200 1.46 -4.23 19.48
CA LYS A 200 2.36 -5.31 19.01
C LYS A 200 3.53 -4.71 18.19
N TYR A 201 3.20 -3.94 17.16
CA TYR A 201 4.19 -3.36 16.24
C TYR A 201 4.40 -1.86 16.46
N PHE A 202 3.35 -1.13 16.85
CA PHE A 202 3.41 0.33 16.87
C PHE A 202 2.28 0.97 17.70
N ASP A 203 2.47 2.24 18.10
CA ASP A 203 1.46 3.12 18.71
C ASP A 203 1.25 4.39 17.87
N ASN A 204 0.05 4.52 17.30
CA ASN A 204 -0.36 5.65 16.44
C ASN A 204 -0.79 6.90 17.21
N LYS A 205 -1.09 6.82 18.52
CA LYS A 205 -1.65 7.95 19.29
C LYS A 205 -0.83 9.21 19.12
N PHE A 206 0.48 9.04 19.20
CA PHE A 206 1.43 10.13 19.01
C PHE A 206 1.36 10.72 17.58
N ALA A 207 1.36 9.88 16.55
CA ALA A 207 1.30 10.35 15.17
C ALA A 207 0.02 11.16 14.88
N GLU A 208 -1.11 10.77 15.48
CA GLU A 208 -2.38 11.50 15.36
C GLU A 208 -2.31 12.86 16.06
N ILE A 209 -1.80 12.94 17.29
CA ILE A 209 -1.57 14.20 18.01
C ILE A 209 -0.72 15.16 17.16
N PHE A 210 0.32 14.65 16.50
CA PHE A 210 1.19 15.47 15.64
C PHE A 210 0.49 16.04 14.43
N LYS A 211 -0.42 15.27 13.82
CA LYS A 211 -1.20 15.74 12.67
C LYS A 211 -2.20 16.81 13.10
N VAL A 212 -2.85 16.61 14.24
CA VAL A 212 -3.75 17.61 14.84
C VAL A 212 -2.98 18.89 15.21
N TYR A 213 -1.81 18.77 15.83
CA TYR A 213 -0.96 19.91 16.16
C TYR A 213 -0.49 20.67 14.91
N GLY A 214 -0.07 19.96 13.85
CA GLY A 214 0.26 20.57 12.56
C GLY A 214 -0.90 21.37 11.97
N LEU A 215 -2.13 20.84 12.05
CA LEU A 215 -3.34 21.54 11.61
C LEU A 215 -3.64 22.78 12.48
N ALA A 216 -3.48 22.67 13.80
CA ALA A 216 -3.65 23.80 14.72
C ALA A 216 -2.66 24.94 14.40
N LEU A 217 -1.40 24.63 14.07
CA LEU A 217 -0.42 25.62 13.65
C LEU A 217 -0.83 26.36 12.37
N ILE A 218 -1.48 25.69 11.41
CA ILE A 218 -2.01 26.35 10.21
C ILE A 218 -3.14 27.32 10.57
N ILE A 219 -4.05 26.92 11.46
CA ILE A 219 -5.13 27.80 11.92
C ILE A 219 -4.55 29.02 12.66
N ILE A 220 -3.59 28.80 13.55
CA ILE A 220 -2.88 29.88 14.26
C ILE A 220 -2.22 30.81 13.25
N PHE A 221 -1.49 30.29 12.27
CA PHE A 221 -0.87 31.09 11.22
C PHE A 221 -1.87 32.01 10.50
N ILE A 222 -3.03 31.47 10.09
CA ILE A 222 -4.05 32.28 9.39
C ILE A 222 -4.52 33.42 10.29
N PHE A 223 -4.85 33.12 11.54
CA PHE A 223 -5.33 34.10 12.51
C PHE A 223 -4.27 35.17 12.82
N THR A 224 -3.04 34.77 13.14
CA THR A 224 -1.97 35.69 13.53
C THR A 224 -1.48 36.52 12.35
N SER A 225 -1.54 36.01 11.12
CA SER A 225 -1.21 36.77 9.92
C SER A 225 -2.21 37.90 9.66
N ILE A 226 -3.51 37.64 9.83
CA ILE A 226 -4.56 38.67 9.70
C ILE A 226 -4.34 39.77 10.75
N LEU A 227 -4.18 39.40 12.03
CA LEU A 227 -3.94 40.38 13.10
C LEU A 227 -2.66 41.20 12.86
N SER A 228 -1.57 40.53 12.45
CA SER A 228 -0.28 41.20 12.22
C SER A 228 -0.32 42.15 11.03
N TYR A 229 -1.14 41.85 10.02
CA TYR A 229 -1.35 42.73 8.89
C TYR A 229 -2.12 44.00 9.29
N LEU A 230 -3.20 43.86 10.08
CA LEU A 230 -4.00 44.99 10.56
C LEU A 230 -3.18 45.96 11.41
N GLU A 231 -2.30 45.43 12.25
CA GLU A 231 -1.43 46.21 13.14
C GLU A 231 -0.07 46.58 12.52
N THR A 232 0.15 46.27 11.23
CA THR A 232 1.38 46.56 10.48
C THR A 232 2.69 46.03 11.13
N SER A 233 2.61 44.93 11.87
CA SER A 233 3.77 44.30 12.54
C SER A 233 4.48 43.31 11.62
N TYR A 234 5.48 43.79 10.88
CA TYR A 234 6.25 42.97 9.94
C TYR A 234 6.94 41.77 10.59
N LEU A 235 7.43 41.91 11.82
CA LEU A 235 8.09 40.81 12.54
C LEU A 235 7.10 39.65 12.78
N ASN A 236 5.87 39.95 13.21
CA ASN A 236 4.87 38.92 13.47
C ASN A 236 4.35 38.25 12.20
N ILE A 237 4.33 38.97 11.07
CA ILE A 237 4.07 38.36 9.76
C ILE A 237 5.15 37.33 9.43
N ILE A 238 6.43 37.69 9.61
CA ILE A 238 7.56 36.78 9.37
C ILE A 238 7.49 35.54 10.28
N LEU A 239 7.24 35.72 11.58
CA LEU A 239 7.12 34.61 12.52
C LEU A 239 5.91 33.71 12.21
N SER A 240 4.77 34.30 11.84
CA SER A 240 3.58 33.54 11.43
C SER A 240 3.89 32.67 10.21
N PHE A 241 4.65 33.20 9.24
CA PHE A 241 5.10 32.42 8.08
C PHE A 241 5.98 31.22 8.48
N PHE A 242 6.89 31.38 9.45
CA PHE A 242 7.65 30.24 9.99
C PHE A 242 6.75 29.18 10.63
N ILE A 243 5.73 29.59 11.38
CA ILE A 243 4.72 28.66 11.93
C ILE A 243 4.01 27.90 10.81
N ALA A 244 3.64 28.57 9.72
CA ALA A 244 3.01 27.93 8.57
C ALA A 244 3.91 26.82 7.99
N ILE A 245 5.20 27.12 7.79
CA ILE A 245 6.18 26.15 7.28
C ILE A 245 6.25 24.92 8.19
N ILE A 246 6.34 25.13 9.52
CA ILE A 246 6.39 24.04 10.50
C ILE A 246 5.10 23.23 10.48
N GLY A 247 3.94 23.88 10.44
CA GLY A 247 2.63 23.24 10.35
C GLY A 247 2.50 22.36 9.10
N ILE A 248 2.85 22.91 7.93
CA ILE A 248 2.86 22.18 6.66
C ILE A 248 3.81 20.98 6.75
N TYR A 249 5.02 21.17 7.29
CA TYR A 249 5.99 20.09 7.44
C TYR A 249 5.42 18.93 8.29
N LEU A 250 4.77 19.22 9.41
CA LEU A 250 4.13 18.21 10.26
C LEU A 250 2.95 17.51 9.57
N LEU A 251 2.21 18.21 8.71
CA LEU A 251 1.14 17.62 7.92
C LEU A 251 1.66 16.75 6.77
N VAL A 252 2.80 17.09 6.18
CA VAL A 252 3.39 16.37 5.04
C VAL A 252 4.27 15.19 5.46
N ILE A 253 4.83 15.17 6.68
CA ILE A 253 5.67 14.05 7.11
C ILE A 253 4.86 12.73 7.18
N PRO A 254 5.32 11.61 6.56
CA PRO A 254 4.55 10.36 6.57
C PRO A 254 4.28 9.81 7.97
N TYR A 255 3.08 9.25 8.20
CA TYR A 255 2.70 8.67 9.50
C TYR A 255 3.73 7.66 10.00
N LYS A 256 4.23 6.74 9.16
CA LYS A 256 5.24 5.73 9.55
C LYS A 256 6.49 6.26 10.21
N ASN A 257 6.82 7.52 9.95
CA ASN A 257 7.92 8.17 10.62
C ASN A 257 7.51 8.64 12.02
N LEU A 258 6.27 9.12 12.19
CA LEU A 258 5.68 9.69 13.41
C LEU A 258 5.31 8.65 14.46
N VAL A 259 5.03 7.43 14.06
CA VAL A 259 4.59 6.38 14.98
C VAL A 259 5.70 5.95 15.93
N ASN A 260 5.32 5.63 17.17
CA ASN A 260 6.20 4.98 18.12
C ASN A 260 6.26 3.48 17.82
N TRP A 261 7.41 3.02 17.33
CA TRP A 261 7.64 1.61 17.01
C TRP A 261 7.99 0.82 18.27
N THR A 262 7.37 -0.34 18.44
CA THR A 262 7.75 -1.29 19.50
C THR A 262 9.07 -1.95 19.20
N LYS A 263 9.57 -2.78 20.13
CA LYS A 263 10.72 -3.64 19.86
C LYS A 263 10.45 -4.54 18.64
N GLU A 264 9.34 -5.27 18.63
CA GLU A 264 8.96 -6.15 17.50
C GLU A 264 8.78 -5.37 16.19
N GLY A 265 8.15 -4.18 16.25
CA GLY A 265 7.99 -3.31 15.08
C GLY A 265 9.31 -2.76 14.55
N LYS A 266 10.27 -2.42 15.44
CA LYS A 266 11.62 -2.00 15.05
C LYS A 266 12.40 -3.15 14.42
N GLU A 267 12.31 -4.35 14.98
CA GLU A 267 12.93 -5.56 14.42
C GLU A 267 12.37 -5.84 13.02
N LEU A 268 11.05 -5.94 12.88
CA LEU A 268 10.39 -6.17 11.59
C LEU A 268 10.67 -5.06 10.57
N LYS A 269 10.73 -3.80 11.02
CA LYS A 269 11.11 -2.66 10.17
C LYS A 269 12.56 -2.77 9.68
N THR A 270 13.46 -3.23 10.54
CA THR A 270 14.87 -3.43 10.18
C THR A 270 14.98 -4.54 9.14
N GLU A 271 14.30 -5.66 9.36
CA GLU A 271 14.23 -6.77 8.39
C GLU A 271 13.65 -6.32 7.04
N TYR A 272 12.57 -5.54 7.08
CA TYR A 272 11.95 -4.92 5.91
C TYR A 272 12.93 -4.03 5.13
N GLU A 273 13.63 -3.12 5.80
CA GLU A 273 14.56 -2.19 5.12
C GLU A 273 15.77 -2.96 4.56
N LEU A 274 16.30 -3.96 5.28
CA LEU A 274 17.39 -4.80 4.78
C LEU A 274 16.97 -5.57 3.53
N PHE A 275 15.81 -6.24 3.56
CA PHE A 275 15.25 -6.95 2.43
C PHE A 275 15.06 -6.05 1.21
N LYS A 276 14.43 -4.89 1.42
CA LYS A 276 14.18 -3.91 0.38
C LYS A 276 15.47 -3.34 -0.20
N ASN A 277 16.46 -3.04 0.63
CA ASN A 277 17.73 -2.50 0.17
C ASN A 277 18.55 -3.55 -0.59
N TYR A 278 18.58 -4.79 -0.11
CA TYR A 278 19.21 -5.91 -0.81
C TYR A 278 18.67 -6.05 -2.23
N TYR A 279 17.36 -6.26 -2.40
CA TYR A 279 16.76 -6.41 -3.73
C TYR A 279 16.88 -5.15 -4.58
N ASN A 280 16.72 -3.95 -4.03
CA ASN A 280 16.89 -2.71 -4.81
C ASN A 280 18.32 -2.50 -5.29
N ASN A 281 19.32 -2.95 -4.55
CA ASN A 281 20.72 -2.83 -4.95
C ASN A 281 21.05 -3.87 -6.02
N GLU A 282 20.71 -5.14 -5.78
CA GLU A 282 20.93 -6.22 -6.74
C GLU A 282 20.19 -5.95 -8.07
N LEU A 283 18.89 -5.63 -8.05
CA LEU A 283 18.10 -5.35 -9.27
C LEU A 283 18.54 -4.10 -10.06
N LYS A 284 19.42 -3.26 -9.50
CA LYS A 284 20.06 -2.15 -10.25
C LYS A 284 21.32 -2.59 -10.98
N THR A 285 21.93 -3.69 -10.56
CA THR A 285 23.08 -4.26 -11.27
C THR A 285 22.59 -4.99 -12.51
N SER A 286 23.30 -4.83 -13.64
CA SER A 286 22.91 -5.42 -14.93
C SER A 286 23.26 -6.92 -15.05
N ASN A 287 23.99 -7.48 -14.09
CA ASN A 287 24.49 -8.86 -14.13
C ASN A 287 23.89 -9.68 -12.97
N ASN A 288 22.55 -9.72 -12.90
CA ASN A 288 21.87 -10.55 -11.91
C ASN A 288 22.11 -12.04 -12.20
N SER A 289 22.50 -12.82 -11.18
CA SER A 289 22.65 -14.26 -11.34
C SER A 289 21.29 -14.93 -11.61
N LYS A 290 21.29 -16.03 -12.37
CA LYS A 290 20.07 -16.82 -12.63
C LYS A 290 19.40 -17.26 -11.33
N GLU A 291 20.20 -17.68 -10.36
CA GLU A 291 19.74 -18.11 -9.03
C GLU A 291 19.02 -16.97 -8.27
N PHE A 292 19.59 -15.75 -8.30
CA PHE A 292 18.95 -14.58 -7.71
C PHE A 292 17.60 -14.28 -8.36
N LEU A 293 17.51 -14.37 -9.70
CA LEU A 293 16.27 -14.12 -10.42
C LEU A 293 15.20 -15.18 -10.10
N GLU A 294 15.59 -16.45 -10.07
CA GLU A 294 14.69 -17.57 -9.71
C GLU A 294 14.15 -17.44 -8.28
N GLU A 295 15.01 -17.07 -7.33
CA GLU A 295 14.60 -16.89 -5.93
C GLU A 295 13.78 -15.61 -5.73
N GLY A 296 14.10 -14.54 -6.47
CA GLY A 296 13.33 -13.30 -6.46
C GLY A 296 11.90 -13.46 -6.98
N ILE A 297 11.69 -14.30 -8.00
CA ILE A 297 10.35 -14.55 -8.56
C ILE A 297 9.41 -15.20 -7.56
N LYS A 298 9.91 -16.14 -6.76
CA LYS A 298 9.13 -16.79 -5.69
C LYS A 298 8.66 -15.81 -4.63
N GLN A 299 9.24 -14.61 -4.59
CA GLN A 299 8.98 -13.58 -3.60
C GLN A 299 8.32 -12.33 -4.17
N LEU A 300 7.86 -12.37 -5.42
CA LEU A 300 7.18 -11.24 -6.05
C LEU A 300 6.12 -10.58 -5.16
N PRO A 301 5.25 -11.30 -4.42
CA PRO A 301 4.30 -10.66 -3.51
C PRO A 301 4.97 -9.79 -2.45
N TYR A 302 6.09 -10.25 -1.88
CA TYR A 302 6.88 -9.49 -0.91
C TYR A 302 7.58 -8.30 -1.56
N LEU A 303 8.20 -8.48 -2.73
CA LEU A 303 8.88 -7.40 -3.45
C LEU A 303 7.90 -6.26 -3.81
N VAL A 304 6.67 -6.61 -4.18
CA VAL A 304 5.59 -5.64 -4.40
C VAL A 304 5.15 -5.03 -3.06
N GLY A 305 4.97 -5.84 -2.02
CA GLY A 305 4.57 -5.39 -0.68
C GLY A 305 5.58 -4.42 -0.04
N VAL A 306 6.87 -4.57 -0.33
CA VAL A 306 7.91 -3.63 0.13
C VAL A 306 8.04 -2.36 -0.71
N GLY A 307 7.30 -2.28 -1.82
CA GLY A 307 7.22 -1.11 -2.68
C GLY A 307 8.36 -1.02 -3.69
N ILE A 308 8.96 -2.14 -4.11
CA ILE A 308 9.83 -2.13 -5.30
C ILE A 308 8.95 -1.86 -6.52
N SER A 309 9.42 -0.98 -7.40
CA SER A 309 8.63 -0.56 -8.55
C SER A 309 8.32 -1.74 -9.44
N LYS A 310 7.06 -1.83 -9.86
CA LYS A 310 6.60 -2.90 -10.72
C LYS A 310 7.36 -2.98 -12.04
N ALA A 311 7.66 -1.82 -12.64
CA ALA A 311 8.47 -1.75 -13.86
C ALA A 311 9.86 -2.37 -13.64
N THR A 312 10.49 -2.09 -12.50
CA THR A 312 11.76 -2.71 -12.11
C THR A 312 11.64 -4.22 -12.01
N LEU A 313 10.59 -4.74 -11.36
CA LEU A 313 10.37 -6.18 -11.23
C LEU A 313 10.13 -6.83 -12.59
N VAL A 314 9.23 -6.30 -13.41
CA VAL A 314 8.87 -6.89 -14.71
C VAL A 314 10.08 -6.93 -15.66
N ASN A 315 10.88 -5.85 -15.69
CA ASN A 315 12.06 -5.75 -16.55
C ASN A 315 13.20 -6.68 -16.13
N ASN A 316 13.44 -6.86 -14.83
CA ASN A 316 14.53 -7.72 -14.36
C ASN A 316 14.15 -9.20 -14.41
N PHE A 317 12.89 -9.53 -14.09
CA PHE A 317 12.45 -10.92 -14.05
C PHE A 317 11.94 -11.44 -15.40
N SER A 318 11.92 -10.64 -16.48
CA SER A 318 11.56 -11.11 -17.82
C SER A 318 12.55 -12.14 -18.39
N GLU A 319 13.78 -12.15 -17.90
CA GLU A 319 14.84 -13.06 -18.38
C GLU A 319 14.79 -14.44 -17.69
N SER A 320 13.97 -14.58 -16.65
CA SER A 320 13.75 -15.86 -16.00
C SER A 320 13.01 -16.83 -16.92
N LYS A 321 13.41 -18.11 -16.90
CA LYS A 321 12.68 -19.17 -17.61
C LYS A 321 11.37 -19.56 -16.91
N ASP A 322 11.27 -19.30 -15.61
CA ASP A 322 10.12 -19.65 -14.78
C ASP A 322 9.07 -18.54 -14.80
N THR A 323 8.22 -18.57 -15.83
CA THR A 323 7.04 -17.70 -15.88
C THR A 323 6.00 -18.18 -14.87
N THR A 324 5.98 -17.57 -13.69
CA THR A 324 4.94 -17.83 -12.68
C THR A 324 3.67 -17.05 -12.99
N ASP A 325 2.53 -17.60 -12.55
CA ASP A 325 1.23 -16.93 -12.62
C ASP A 325 1.28 -15.54 -11.95
N THR A 326 2.03 -15.40 -10.84
CA THR A 326 2.31 -14.13 -10.16
C THR A 326 3.03 -13.13 -11.06
N TYR A 327 4.08 -13.56 -11.77
CA TYR A 327 4.81 -12.72 -12.71
C TYR A 327 3.92 -12.27 -13.87
N LEU A 328 3.14 -13.18 -14.46
CA LEU A 328 2.17 -12.86 -15.51
C LEU A 328 1.14 -11.84 -15.02
N PHE A 329 0.61 -12.03 -13.81
CA PHE A 329 -0.35 -11.10 -13.21
C PHE A 329 0.20 -9.67 -13.12
N LEU A 330 1.48 -9.55 -12.73
CA LEU A 330 2.19 -8.28 -12.68
C LEU A 330 2.42 -7.74 -14.10
N LYS A 331 3.06 -8.50 -14.99
CA LYS A 331 3.41 -8.07 -16.36
C LYS A 331 2.24 -7.42 -17.10
N TYR A 332 1.02 -7.93 -16.92
CA TYR A 332 -0.18 -7.46 -17.60
C TYR A 332 -0.98 -6.35 -16.91
N ASN A 333 -0.47 -5.77 -15.81
CA ASN A 333 -1.19 -4.70 -15.10
C ASN A 333 -2.55 -5.08 -14.52
N THR A 334 -2.68 -6.34 -14.13
CA THR A 334 -3.90 -6.89 -13.55
C THR A 334 -4.17 -6.37 -12.14
N ASP A 335 -3.16 -5.84 -11.45
CA ASP A 335 -3.33 -5.16 -10.15
C ASP A 335 -4.25 -3.95 -10.24
N SER A 336 -4.08 -3.12 -11.28
CA SER A 336 -4.92 -1.94 -11.50
C SER A 336 -6.37 -2.35 -11.78
N LEU A 337 -6.54 -3.42 -12.57
CA LEU A 337 -7.85 -4.00 -12.87
C LEU A 337 -8.53 -4.56 -11.61
N ILE A 338 -7.82 -5.34 -10.78
CA ILE A 338 -8.38 -5.84 -9.50
C ILE A 338 -8.78 -4.70 -8.58
N LYS A 339 -7.96 -3.64 -8.47
CA LYS A 339 -8.30 -2.48 -7.64
C LYS A 339 -9.56 -1.78 -8.13
N GLU A 340 -9.72 -1.63 -9.44
CA GLU A 340 -10.93 -1.08 -10.06
C GLU A 340 -12.15 -1.96 -9.77
N ILE A 341 -12.04 -3.27 -9.97
CA ILE A 341 -13.11 -4.23 -9.66
C ILE A 341 -13.53 -4.13 -8.18
N VAL A 342 -12.57 -4.15 -7.25
CA VAL A 342 -12.87 -4.02 -5.82
C VAL A 342 -13.62 -2.72 -5.55
N LYS A 343 -13.17 -1.60 -6.12
CA LYS A 343 -13.87 -0.30 -5.99
C LYS A 343 -15.29 -0.35 -6.53
N GLU A 344 -15.51 -0.89 -7.71
CA GLU A 344 -16.84 -1.01 -8.31
C GLU A 344 -17.78 -1.87 -7.47
N PHE A 345 -17.30 -3.00 -6.94
CA PHE A 345 -18.09 -3.88 -6.07
C PHE A 345 -18.41 -3.25 -4.72
N LEU A 346 -17.47 -2.50 -4.14
CA LEU A 346 -17.74 -1.73 -2.93
C LEU A 346 -18.73 -0.58 -3.20
N ALA A 347 -18.76 -0.05 -4.43
CA ALA A 347 -19.66 1.04 -4.84
C ALA A 347 -21.10 0.63 -5.21
N ALA A 348 -21.31 -0.61 -5.59
CA ALA A 348 -22.50 -1.02 -6.32
C ALA A 348 -23.82 -1.09 -5.51
N ASP A 349 -23.79 -1.09 -4.18
CA ASP A 349 -25.01 -1.09 -3.35
C ASP A 349 -25.48 0.32 -2.94
N GLY A 350 -24.76 1.37 -3.38
CA GLY A 350 -25.04 2.75 -2.99
C GLY A 350 -24.60 3.11 -1.57
N SER A 351 -23.99 2.19 -0.82
CA SER A 351 -23.41 2.46 0.51
C SER A 351 -22.02 3.09 0.44
N PHE A 352 -21.42 3.13 -0.76
CA PHE A 352 -20.19 3.84 -1.02
C PHE A 352 -20.46 5.34 -1.08
N ASP A 353 -20.54 5.93 0.10
CA ASP A 353 -20.37 7.36 0.24
C ASP A 353 -18.86 7.64 0.12
N PRO A 354 -18.40 8.44 -0.88
CA PRO A 354 -17.02 8.91 -0.93
C PRO A 354 -16.60 9.70 0.34
N LYS A 355 -17.53 10.02 1.25
CA LYS A 355 -17.20 10.49 2.61
C LYS A 355 -16.58 9.42 3.52
N TYR A 356 -16.97 8.16 3.39
CA TYR A 356 -16.46 7.07 4.24
C TYR A 356 -15.30 6.32 3.60
N TYR A 357 -14.98 6.59 2.33
CA TYR A 357 -13.87 5.93 1.64
C TYR A 357 -12.99 6.93 0.90
N ASN A 358 -11.69 6.91 1.17
CA ASN A 358 -10.75 7.80 0.46
C ASN A 358 -10.50 7.32 -0.99
N ASN A 359 -9.80 8.12 -1.80
CA ASN A 359 -9.48 7.78 -3.20
C ASN A 359 -8.69 6.47 -3.39
N SER A 360 -8.12 5.92 -2.32
CA SER A 360 -7.44 4.62 -2.28
C SER A 360 -8.38 3.44 -1.99
N GLY A 361 -9.65 3.72 -1.72
CA GLY A 361 -10.69 2.75 -1.36
C GLY A 361 -10.62 2.28 0.09
N ASN A 362 -9.97 3.06 0.97
CA ASN A 362 -9.84 2.74 2.39
C ASN A 362 -11.08 3.26 3.12
N PHE A 363 -11.68 2.46 4.00
CA PHE A 363 -12.65 2.97 4.96
C PHE A 363 -11.97 4.02 5.85
N VAL A 364 -12.55 5.21 5.96
CA VAL A 364 -12.11 6.32 6.81
C VAL A 364 -12.96 6.25 8.09
N PRO A 365 -12.45 5.70 9.20
CA PRO A 365 -13.19 5.73 10.46
C PRO A 365 -13.17 7.17 10.96
N GLY A 366 -14.34 7.80 11.11
CA GLY A 366 -14.42 9.18 11.60
C GLY A 366 -15.66 9.98 11.21
N PHE A 367 -16.52 9.46 10.32
CA PHE A 367 -17.86 9.99 10.13
C PHE A 367 -18.83 8.86 10.47
N GLY A 368 -19.72 9.04 11.44
CA GLY A 368 -20.64 8.00 11.90
C GLY A 368 -20.32 7.42 13.28
N LEU A 369 -20.17 8.30 14.27
CA LEU A 369 -20.99 8.26 15.48
C LEU A 369 -21.56 9.66 15.69
#